data_AF-A0A2X2Y4Y0-F1
#
_entry.id   AF-A0A2X2Y4Y0-F1
#
_cell.length_a   1.000
_cell.length_b   1.000
_cell.length_c   1.000
_cell.angle_alpha   90.00
_cell.angle_beta   90.00
_cell.angle_gamma   90.00
#
_symmetry.space_group_name_H-M   'P 1'
#
loop_
_entity.id
_entity.type
_entity.pdbx_description
1 polymer ?
#
loop_
_entity_poly.entity_id
_entity_poly.type
_entity_poly.pdbx_seq_one_letter_code
_entity_poly.pdbx_strand_id
1 'polypeptide(L)'
;MDKEKELVKFFQNNKGYTRILTLIFKKYKSLGKLTGTFELKDLTPEERRILAPLHHKYFEAKEAKVSIKKFVNYFCSGKFEKVDFARVLSIYFKRF
;
A
#
# COMPACT_ATOMS: atom_id res chain seq x y z
N MET A 1 -18.24 3.05 11.91
CA MET A 1 -17.81 3.24 10.51
C MET A 1 -16.66 2.28 10.26
N ASP A 2 -16.77 1.41 9.26
CA ASP A 2 -15.72 0.44 8.91
C ASP A 2 -14.52 1.21 8.30
N LYS A 3 -13.53 1.55 9.13
CA LYS A 3 -12.31 2.24 8.69
C LYS A 3 -11.62 1.51 7.53
N GLU A 4 -11.77 0.19 7.45
CA GLU A 4 -11.25 -0.61 6.33
C GLU A 4 -11.92 -0.23 4.99
N LYS A 5 -13.25 -0.04 4.96
CA LYS A 5 -13.98 0.35 3.75
C LYS A 5 -13.62 1.77 3.32
N GLU A 6 -13.42 2.67 4.27
CA GLU A 6 -12.92 4.03 3.95
C GLU A 6 -11.53 4.00 3.33
N LEU A 7 -10.62 3.19 3.88
CA LEU A 7 -9.28 3.02 3.33
C LEU A 7 -9.31 2.39 1.93
N VAL A 8 -10.20 1.42 1.70
CA VAL A 8 -10.43 0.84 0.37
C VAL A 8 -10.89 1.90 -0.62
N LYS A 9 -11.89 2.73 -0.25
CA LYS A 9 -12.35 3.83 -1.12
C LYS A 9 -11.23 4.82 -1.43
N PHE A 10 -10.41 5.15 -0.43
CA PHE A 10 -9.26 6.03 -0.61
C PHE A 10 -8.26 5.47 -1.65
N PHE A 11 -7.98 4.16 -1.58
CA PHE A 11 -7.12 3.49 -2.55
C PHE A 11 -7.77 3.39 -3.94
N GLN A 12 -9.07 3.10 -4.02
CA GLN A 12 -9.80 3.01 -5.30
C GLN A 12 -9.85 4.34 -6.05
N ASN A 13 -9.87 5.46 -5.31
CA ASN A 13 -9.89 6.79 -5.91
C ASN A 13 -8.52 7.23 -6.47
N ASN A 14 -7.43 6.51 -6.14
CA ASN A 14 -6.07 6.88 -6.52
C ASN A 14 -5.39 5.72 -7.26
N LYS A 15 -5.32 5.82 -8.59
CA LYS A 15 -4.80 4.73 -9.46
C LYS A 15 -3.38 4.33 -9.11
N GLY A 16 -2.54 5.26 -8.63
CA GLY A 16 -1.18 4.97 -8.16
C GLY A 16 -1.08 3.89 -7.07
N TYR A 17 -2.13 3.66 -6.27
CA TYR A 17 -2.13 2.56 -5.28
C TYR A 17 -2.36 1.19 -5.90
N THR A 18 -2.95 1.11 -7.09
CA THR A 18 -3.32 -0.17 -7.70
C THR A 18 -2.12 -1.10 -7.85
N ARG A 19 -1.02 -0.57 -8.38
CA ARG A 19 0.21 -1.33 -8.63
C ARG A 19 0.91 -1.69 -7.31
N ILE A 20 0.97 -0.75 -6.37
CA ILE A 20 1.49 -0.94 -5.01
C ILE A 20 0.74 -2.08 -4.30
N LEU A 21 -0.59 -1.97 -4.18
CA LEU A 21 -1.44 -2.95 -3.50
C LEU A 21 -1.38 -4.31 -4.19
N THR A 22 -1.25 -4.35 -5.51
CA THR A 22 -1.10 -5.61 -6.26
C THR A 22 0.19 -6.32 -5.89
N LEU A 23 1.31 -5.59 -5.77
CA LEU A 23 2.59 -6.16 -5.34
C LEU A 23 2.54 -6.64 -3.89
N ILE A 24 1.94 -5.85 -3.00
CA ILE A 24 1.73 -6.22 -1.59
C ILE A 24 0.86 -7.48 -1.51
N PHE A 25 -0.24 -7.53 -2.24
CA PHE A 25 -1.16 -8.67 -2.27
C PHE A 25 -0.49 -9.93 -2.81
N LYS A 26 0.33 -9.83 -3.87
CA LYS A 26 1.14 -10.95 -4.38
C LYS A 26 2.09 -11.49 -3.31
N LYS A 27 2.79 -10.61 -2.60
CA LYS A 27 3.68 -11.00 -1.49
C LYS A 27 2.90 -11.64 -0.34
N TYR A 28 1.76 -11.06 0.03
CA TYR A 28 0.87 -11.61 1.05
C TYR A 28 0.35 -13.00 0.67
N LYS A 29 -0.11 -13.19 -0.57
CA LYS A 29 -0.57 -14.50 -1.07
C LYS A 29 0.54 -15.55 -1.06
N SER A 30 1.79 -15.15 -1.32
CA SER A 30 2.94 -16.07 -1.35
C SER A 30 3.46 -16.42 0.05
N LEU A 31 3.44 -15.48 1.00
CA LEU A 31 4.04 -15.64 2.34
C LEU A 31 3.02 -15.90 3.45
N GLY A 32 1.73 -15.66 3.18
CA GLY A 32 0.64 -15.70 4.16
C GLY A 32 0.69 -14.57 5.22
N LYS A 33 1.64 -13.63 5.11
CA LYS A 33 1.89 -12.57 6.09
C LYS A 33 2.17 -11.25 5.40
N LEU A 34 1.73 -10.13 5.99
CA LEU A 34 2.02 -8.76 5.54
C LEU A 34 3.47 -8.37 5.89
N THR A 35 4.42 -9.07 5.31
CA THR A 35 5.86 -8.92 5.58
C THR A 35 6.66 -8.88 4.29
N GLY A 36 7.93 -8.48 4.40
CA GLY A 36 8.85 -8.33 3.28
C GLY A 36 8.85 -6.93 2.67
N THR A 37 9.34 -6.84 1.44
CA THR A 37 9.46 -5.60 0.67
C THR A 37 8.86 -5.77 -0.71
N PHE A 38 8.18 -4.74 -1.20
CA PHE A 38 7.80 -4.62 -2.60
C PHE A 38 8.73 -3.65 -3.32
N GLU A 39 8.93 -3.89 -4.60
CA GLU A 39 9.75 -3.06 -5.47
C GLU A 39 8.91 -2.58 -6.65
N LEU A 40 8.99 -1.29 -6.93
CA LEU A 40 8.38 -0.64 -8.08
C LEU A 40 9.50 -0.10 -8.96
N LYS A 41 9.47 -0.47 -10.23
CA LYS A 41 10.32 0.09 -11.28
C LYS A 41 9.48 1.03 -12.14
N ASP A 42 10.09 2.08 -12.68
CA ASP A 42 9.40 3.09 -13.49
C ASP A 42 8.22 3.70 -12.73
N LEU A 43 8.56 4.37 -11.62
CA LEU A 43 7.59 5.08 -10.80
C LEU A 43 6.92 6.19 -11.59
N THR A 44 5.58 6.16 -11.62
CA THR A 44 4.79 7.27 -12.16
C THR A 44 4.81 8.46 -11.20
N PRO A 45 4.51 9.69 -11.68
CA PRO A 45 4.40 10.86 -10.81
C PRO A 45 3.39 10.67 -9.65
N GLU A 46 2.31 9.92 -9.90
CA GLU A 46 1.32 9.57 -8.87
C GLU A 46 1.93 8.65 -7.80
N GLU A 47 2.66 7.61 -8.20
CA GLU A 47 3.33 6.68 -7.29
C GLU A 47 4.42 7.39 -6.47
N ARG A 48 5.18 8.31 -7.08
CA ARG A 48 6.18 9.13 -6.36
C ARG A 48 5.52 9.96 -5.27
N ARG A 49 4.39 10.61 -5.56
CA ARG A 49 3.65 11.40 -4.56
C ARG A 49 3.14 10.55 -3.41
N ILE A 50 2.72 9.31 -3.68
CA ILE A 50 2.29 8.35 -2.65
C ILE A 50 3.46 7.90 -1.78
N LEU A 51 4.63 7.66 -2.37
CA LEU A 51 5.80 7.11 -1.66
C LEU A 51 6.69 8.18 -1.02
N ALA A 52 6.68 9.42 -1.53
CA ALA A 52 7.41 10.56 -0.96
C ALA A 52 7.23 10.74 0.56
N PRO A 53 6.01 10.68 1.13
CA PRO A 53 5.84 10.79 2.59
C PRO A 53 6.41 9.60 3.37
N LEU A 54 6.63 8.43 2.74
CA LEU A 54 7.27 7.28 3.38
C LEU A 54 8.80 7.42 3.45
N HIS A 55 9.38 8.11 2.47
CA HIS A 55 10.80 8.41 2.39
C HIS A 55 11.07 9.50 1.35
N HIS A 56 11.77 10.56 1.75
CA HIS A 56 12.15 11.69 0.89
C HIS A 56 12.85 11.26 -0.42
N LYS A 57 13.59 10.14 -0.42
CA LYS A 57 14.31 9.64 -1.60
C LYS A 57 13.41 9.26 -2.76
N TYR A 58 12.12 8.97 -2.53
CA TYR A 58 11.18 8.57 -3.58
C TYR A 58 10.60 9.75 -4.36
N PHE A 59 10.93 10.99 -3.99
CA PHE A 59 10.48 12.18 -4.70
C PHE A 59 11.01 12.23 -6.15
N GLU A 60 12.27 11.81 -6.35
CA GLU A 60 12.93 11.81 -7.67
C GLU A 60 13.38 10.42 -8.13
N ALA A 61 13.15 9.38 -7.31
CA ALA A 61 13.60 8.04 -7.66
C ALA A 61 12.85 7.47 -8.87
N LYS A 62 13.59 6.73 -9.71
CA LYS A 62 13.02 5.90 -10.79
C LYS A 62 12.43 4.60 -10.26
N GLU A 63 12.96 4.10 -9.15
CA GLU A 63 12.54 2.87 -8.50
C GLU A 63 12.36 3.07 -6.99
N ALA A 64 11.44 2.32 -6.39
CA ALA A 64 11.21 2.33 -4.95
C ALA A 64 11.15 0.93 -4.38
N LYS A 65 11.92 0.71 -3.32
CA LYS A 65 11.90 -0.53 -2.54
C LYS A 65 11.41 -0.24 -1.13
N VAL A 66 10.17 -0.60 -0.85
CA VAL A 66 9.49 -0.23 0.40
C VAL A 66 9.11 -1.49 1.17
N SER A 67 9.34 -1.45 2.49
CA SER A 67 8.86 -2.51 3.37
C SER A 67 7.35 -2.46 3.49
N ILE A 68 6.70 -3.61 3.30
CA ILE A 68 5.25 -3.77 3.44
C ILE A 68 4.82 -3.33 4.84
N LYS A 69 5.58 -3.72 5.88
CA LYS A 69 5.31 -3.30 7.26
C LYS A 69 5.35 -1.79 7.41
N LYS A 70 6.36 -1.11 6.83
CA LYS A 70 6.49 0.36 6.92
C LYS A 70 5.32 1.05 6.21
N PHE A 71 4.92 0.53 5.04
CA PHE A 71 3.77 1.03 4.30
C PHE A 71 2.48 0.87 5.12
N VAL A 72 2.19 -0.34 5.60
CA VAL A 72 0.98 -0.61 6.42
C VAL A 72 1.00 0.23 7.68
N ASN A 73 2.13 0.30 8.38
CA ASN A 73 2.24 1.06 9.62
C ASN A 73 2.00 2.56 9.40
N TYR A 74 2.43 3.13 8.27
CA TYR A 74 2.17 4.54 7.96
C TYR A 74 0.66 4.86 7.91
N PHE A 75 -0.16 3.97 7.33
CA PHE A 75 -1.61 4.15 7.33
C PHE A 75 -2.23 3.81 8.70
N CYS A 76 -1.76 2.73 9.33
CA CYS A 76 -2.24 2.27 10.63
C CYS A 76 -1.74 3.09 11.83
N SER A 77 -0.80 4.03 11.67
CA SER A 77 -0.34 4.92 12.75
C SER A 77 -1.08 6.26 12.78
N GLY A 78 -1.97 6.52 11.81
CA GLY A 78 -2.70 7.78 11.71
C GLY A 78 -4.21 7.58 11.79
N LYS A 79 -4.93 8.17 10.83
CA LYS A 79 -6.40 8.11 10.74
C LYS A 79 -6.96 6.67 10.73
N PHE A 80 -6.18 5.71 10.22
CA PHE A 80 -6.59 4.30 10.09
C PHE A 80 -6.00 3.41 11.19
N GLU A 81 -5.81 3.94 12.40
CA GLU A 81 -5.38 3.15 13.54
C GLU A 81 -6.29 1.95 13.80
N LYS A 82 -5.66 0.80 14.11
CA LYS A 82 -6.26 -0.52 14.34
C LYS A 82 -6.98 -1.15 13.13
N VAL A 83 -6.74 -0.65 11.93
CA VAL A 83 -7.27 -1.28 10.70
C VAL A 83 -6.53 -2.58 10.38
N ASP A 84 -7.29 -3.65 10.14
CA ASP A 84 -6.76 -4.89 9.59
C ASP A 84 -6.49 -4.71 8.09
N PHE A 85 -5.21 -4.56 7.74
CA PHE A 85 -4.81 -4.33 6.37
C PHE A 85 -5.01 -5.56 5.46
N ALA A 86 -5.05 -6.78 6.02
CA ALA A 86 -5.37 -7.97 5.24
C ALA A 86 -6.84 -7.96 4.80
N ARG A 87 -7.74 -7.54 5.69
CA ARG A 87 -9.15 -7.31 5.36
C ARG A 87 -9.33 -6.21 4.34
N VAL A 88 -8.58 -5.11 4.45
CA VAL A 88 -8.56 -4.03 3.43
C VAL A 88 -8.19 -4.56 2.05
N LEU A 89 -7.08 -5.30 1.95
CA LEU A 89 -6.64 -5.87 0.67
C LEU A 89 -7.71 -6.77 0.07
N SER A 90 -8.34 -7.60 0.88
CA SER A 90 -9.37 -8.47 0.37
C SER A 90 -10.61 -7.71 -0.14
N ILE A 91 -11.11 -6.74 0.63
CA ILE A 91 -12.24 -5.90 0.20
C ILE A 91 -11.87 -5.18 -1.10
N TYR A 92 -10.65 -4.63 -1.19
CA TYR A 92 -10.14 -3.93 -2.38
C TYR A 92 -10.13 -4.83 -3.61
N PHE A 93 -9.59 -6.04 -3.49
CA PHE A 93 -9.50 -7.00 -4.59
C PHE A 93 -10.78 -7.82 -4.80
N LYS A 94 -11.83 -7.57 -4.00
CA LYS A 94 -13.05 -8.39 -3.93
C LYS A 94 -12.73 -9.89 -3.86
N ARG A 95 -11.70 -10.24 -3.10
CA ARG A 95 -11.13 -11.59 -3.03
C ARG A 95 -11.11 -12.07 -1.59
N PHE A 96 -12.16 -12.74 -1.17
CA PHE A 96 -12.17 -13.69 -0.05
C PHE A 96 -12.82 -14.96 -0.55
#